data_AF-A0AA90SPY7-F1
#
_entry.id   AF-A0AA90SPY7-F1
#
_cell.length_a   1.000
_cell.length_b   1.000
_cell.length_c   1.000
_cell.angle_alpha   90.00
_cell.angle_beta   90.00
_cell.angle_gamma   90.00
#
_symmetry.space_group_name_H-M   'P 1'
#
loop_
_entity.id
_entity.type
_entity.pdbx_description
1 polymer ?
#
loop_
_entity_poly.entity_id
_entity_poly.type
_entity_poly.pdbx_seq_one_letter_code
_entity_poly.pdbx_strand_id
1 'polypeptide(L)'
;MKLRKIHRIVAITLSPFLLLLAVTGCLLFFRKAGIYSKEIKEFLVSIHTWEIIVPYIGLILGLGLLFIVISGIILFFKPKA
;
A
#
# COMPACT_ATOMS: atom_id res chain seq x y z
N MET A 1 7.02 -21.86 10.05
CA MET A 1 7.38 -20.86 11.09
C MET A 1 8.16 -19.68 10.54
N LYS A 2 9.14 -19.87 9.64
CA LYS A 2 9.96 -18.77 9.10
C LYS A 2 9.12 -17.78 8.28
N LEU A 3 8.22 -18.28 7.41
CA LEU A 3 7.37 -17.41 6.59
C LEU A 3 6.41 -16.60 7.46
N ARG A 4 5.75 -17.22 8.45
CA ARG A 4 4.87 -16.52 9.40
C ARG A 4 5.56 -15.37 10.12
N LYS A 5 6.81 -15.55 10.56
CA LYS A 5 7.57 -14.49 11.24
C LYS A 5 7.91 -13.35 10.28
N ILE A 6 8.38 -13.66 9.07
CA ILE A 6 8.69 -12.65 8.04
C ILE A 6 7.42 -11.89 7.64
N HIS A 7 6.32 -12.59 7.35
CA HIS A 7 5.03 -11.97 7.03
C HIS A 7 4.60 -10.98 8.11
N ARG A 8 4.62 -11.37 9.39
CA ARG A 8 4.21 -10.47 10.49
C ARG A 8 5.06 -9.22 10.58
N ILE A 9 6.38 -9.36 10.44
CA ILE A 9 7.32 -8.23 10.51
C ILE A 9 7.09 -7.29 9.31
N VAL A 10 7.04 -7.83 8.09
CA VAL A 10 6.81 -7.01 6.89
C VAL A 10 5.43 -6.34 6.94
N ALA A 11 4.40 -7.07 7.34
CA ALA A 11 3.05 -6.54 7.47
C ALA A 11 2.98 -5.38 8.46
N ILE A 12 3.49 -5.54 9.69
CA ILE A 12 3.41 -4.47 10.69
C ILE A 12 4.26 -3.25 10.29
N THR A 13 5.45 -3.47 9.72
CA THR A 13 6.33 -2.38 9.26
C THR A 13 5.71 -1.59 8.11
N LEU A 14 5.07 -2.27 7.15
CA LEU A 14 4.49 -1.61 5.98
C LEU A 14 3.07 -1.08 6.21
N SER A 15 2.34 -1.57 7.21
CA SER A 15 0.95 -1.19 7.49
C SER A 15 0.66 0.32 7.49
N PRO A 16 1.42 1.20 8.18
CA PRO A 16 1.10 2.63 8.18
C PRO A 16 1.17 3.25 6.79
N PHE A 17 2.16 2.85 5.99
CA PHE A 17 2.34 3.32 4.62
C PHE A 17 1.26 2.78 3.69
N LEU A 18 0.96 1.48 3.81
CA LEU A 18 -0.09 0.83 3.02
C LEU A 18 -1.48 1.37 3.37
N LEU A 19 -1.73 1.74 4.62
CA LEU A 19 -2.97 2.38 5.03
C LEU A 19 -3.12 3.77 4.39
N LEU A 20 -2.05 4.57 4.38
CA LEU A 20 -2.04 5.86 3.68
C LEU A 20 -2.30 5.69 2.18
N LEU A 21 -1.65 4.71 1.54
CA LEU A 21 -1.88 4.38 0.13
C LEU A 21 -3.32 3.92 -0.13
N ALA A 22 -3.88 3.10 0.74
CA ALA A 22 -5.27 2.64 0.61
C ALA A 22 -6.25 3.82 0.71
N VAL A 23 -6.10 4.70 1.71
CA VAL A 23 -6.96 5.86 1.89
C VAL A 23 -6.87 6.82 0.69
N THR A 24 -5.65 7.17 0.28
CA THR A 24 -5.45 8.05 -0.87
C THR A 24 -5.94 7.42 -2.17
N GLY A 25 -5.74 6.11 -2.36
CA GLY A 25 -6.27 5.35 -3.49
C GLY A 25 -7.81 5.37 -3.52
N CYS A 26 -8.47 5.16 -2.38
CA CYS A 26 -9.92 5.26 -2.23
C CYS A 26 -10.44 6.65 -2.62
N LEU A 27 -9.78 7.72 -2.17
CA LEU A 27 -10.15 9.09 -2.56
C LEU A 27 -9.94 9.32 -4.06
N LEU A 28 -8.85 8.81 -4.62
CA LEU A 28 -8.50 8.95 -6.04
C LEU A 28 -9.45 8.19 -6.99
N PHE A 29 -10.26 7.23 -6.52
CA PHE A 29 -11.34 6.66 -7.33
C PHE A 29 -12.32 7.74 -7.82
N PHE A 30 -12.51 8.80 -7.04
CA PHE A 30 -13.42 9.89 -7.36
C PHE A 30 -12.75 11.05 -8.13
N ARG A 31 -11.54 10.87 -8.66
CA ARG A 31 -10.77 11.91 -9.37
C ARG A 31 -11.42 12.51 -10.62
N LYS A 32 -12.49 11.87 -11.13
CA LYS A 32 -13.29 12.34 -12.26
C LYS A 32 -14.70 12.79 -11.85
N ALA A 33 -15.07 12.66 -10.58
CA ALA A 33 -16.40 12.98 -10.07
C ALA A 33 -16.58 14.47 -9.73
N GLY A 34 -15.54 15.29 -9.86
CA GLY A 34 -15.61 16.73 -9.58
C GLY A 34 -15.74 17.09 -8.09
N ILE A 35 -15.50 16.12 -7.19
CA ILE A 35 -15.70 16.30 -5.74
C ILE A 35 -14.57 17.08 -5.03
N TYR A 36 -13.45 17.33 -5.70
CA TYR A 36 -12.32 18.10 -5.17
C TYR A 36 -11.61 18.88 -6.28
N SER A 37 -10.91 19.94 -5.91
CA SER A 37 -10.20 20.83 -6.84
C SER A 37 -9.01 20.14 -7.52
N LYS A 38 -8.47 20.77 -8.57
CA LYS A 38 -7.30 20.25 -9.27
C LYS A 38 -6.07 20.18 -8.36
N GLU A 39 -5.90 21.13 -7.45
CA GLU A 39 -4.79 21.18 -6.50
C GLU A 39 -4.88 20.00 -5.51
N ILE A 40 -6.08 19.74 -4.96
CA ILE A 40 -6.30 18.59 -4.06
C ILE A 40 -6.05 17.27 -4.81
N LYS A 41 -6.47 17.18 -6.07
CA LYS A 41 -6.21 16.02 -6.92
C LYS A 41 -4.71 15.75 -7.07
N GLU A 42 -3.95 16.77 -7.43
CA GLU A 42 -2.50 16.67 -7.64
C GLU A 42 -1.77 16.32 -6.34
N PHE A 43 -2.19 16.93 -5.23
CA PHE A 43 -1.68 16.58 -3.90
C PHE A 43 -1.95 15.12 -3.53
N LEU A 44 -3.19 14.63 -3.72
CA LEU A 44 -3.53 13.22 -3.47
C LEU A 44 -2.73 12.26 -4.34
N VAL A 45 -2.53 12.60 -5.62
CA VAL A 45 -1.66 11.81 -6.52
C VAL A 45 -0.24 11.79 -5.98
N SER A 46 0.32 12.95 -5.64
CA SER A 46 1.70 13.07 -5.18
C SER A 46 1.97 12.29 -3.88
N ILE A 47 1.02 12.27 -2.93
CA ILE A 47 1.10 11.41 -1.74
C ILE A 47 1.00 9.93 -2.14
N HIS A 48 0.02 9.57 -2.98
CA HIS A 48 -0.23 8.17 -3.33
C HIS A 48 0.93 7.55 -4.12
N THR A 49 1.59 8.33 -4.98
CA THR A 49 2.75 7.87 -5.76
C THR A 49 4.08 8.04 -5.02
N TRP A 50 4.07 8.69 -3.84
CA TRP A 50 5.26 9.05 -3.07
C TRP A 50 6.22 9.98 -3.81
N GLU A 51 5.75 10.69 -4.84
CA GLU A 51 6.54 11.67 -5.60
C GLU A 51 7.09 12.80 -4.73
N ILE A 52 6.44 13.11 -3.60
CA ILE A 52 6.88 14.14 -2.64
C ILE A 52 8.26 13.83 -2.04
N ILE A 53 8.58 12.54 -1.85
CA ILE A 53 9.75 12.13 -1.06
C ILE A 53 10.85 11.62 -1.99
N VAL A 54 10.62 10.48 -2.66
CA VAL A 54 11.57 9.93 -3.65
C VAL A 54 10.75 9.13 -4.65
N PRO A 55 10.98 9.30 -5.98
CA PRO A 55 10.43 8.39 -6.97
C PRO A 55 10.83 6.94 -6.61
N TYR A 56 9.99 5.95 -6.92
CA TYR A 56 10.20 4.52 -6.59
C TYR A 56 9.79 4.03 -5.19
N ILE A 57 9.53 4.89 -4.19
CA ILE A 57 9.00 4.39 -2.88
C ILE A 57 7.65 3.70 -3.09
N GLY A 58 6.78 4.25 -3.95
CA GLY A 58 5.52 3.62 -4.31
C GLY A 58 5.69 2.20 -4.89
N LEU A 59 6.77 1.95 -5.63
CA LEU A 59 7.07 0.61 -6.16
C LEU A 59 7.47 -0.36 -5.05
N ILE A 60 8.30 0.07 -4.10
CA ILE A 60 8.70 -0.75 -2.94
C ILE A 60 7.47 -1.12 -2.11
N LEU A 61 6.58 -0.15 -1.85
CA LEU A 61 5.34 -0.38 -1.13
C LEU A 61 4.40 -1.33 -1.89
N GLY A 62 4.32 -1.20 -3.23
CA GLY A 62 3.57 -2.12 -4.09
C GLY A 62 4.08 -3.56 -4.03
N LEU A 63 5.40 -3.76 -4.12
CA LEU A 63 6.03 -5.08 -3.97
C LEU A 63 5.82 -5.65 -2.55
N GLY A 64 5.90 -4.81 -1.53
CA GLY A 64 5.62 -5.18 -0.15
C GLY A 64 4.17 -5.62 0.06
N LEU A 65 3.21 -4.91 -0.54
CA LEU A 65 1.79 -5.31 -0.53
C LEU A 65 1.60 -6.66 -1.22
N LEU A 66 2.17 -6.86 -2.40
CA LEU A 66 2.11 -8.14 -3.11
C LEU A 66 2.66 -9.28 -2.25
N PHE A 67 3.81 -9.08 -1.61
CA PHE A 67 4.37 -10.04 -0.68
C PHE A 67 3.40 -10.36 0.47
N ILE A 68 2.81 -9.36 1.12
CA ILE A 68 1.87 -9.55 2.25
C ILE A 68 0.63 -10.33 1.80
N VAL A 69 0.05 -9.99 0.64
CA VAL A 69 -1.13 -10.68 0.08
C VAL A 69 -0.81 -12.15 -0.22
N ILE A 70 0.26 -12.40 -0.99
CA ILE A 70 0.65 -13.76 -1.39
C ILE A 70 1.00 -14.60 -0.16
N SER A 71 1.83 -14.08 0.75
CA SER A 71 2.23 -14.80 1.96
C SER A 71 1.06 -15.00 2.92
N GLY A 72 0.10 -14.07 3.00
CA GLY A 72 -1.14 -14.22 3.75
C GLY A 72 -2.01 -15.36 3.23
N ILE A 73 -2.21 -15.43 1.90
CA ILE A 73 -2.93 -16.54 1.24
C ILE A 73 -2.24 -17.88 1.52
N ILE A 74 -0.90 -17.94 1.37
CA ILE A 74 -0.13 -19.14 1.67
C ILE A 74 -0.31 -19.56 3.13
N LEU A 75 -0.25 -18.62 4.08
CA LEU A 75 -0.42 -18.90 5.51
C LEU A 75 -1.85 -19.32 5.87
N PHE A 76 -2.86 -18.89 5.12
CA PHE A 76 -4.23 -19.35 5.29
C PHE A 76 -4.36 -20.84 4.96
N PHE A 77 -3.85 -21.28 3.80
CA PHE A 77 -3.92 -22.70 3.39
C PHE A 77 -2.85 -23.59 4.06
N LYS A 78 -1.72 -23.01 4.45
CA LYS A 78 -0.60 -23.70 5.13
C LYS A 78 -0.21 -22.96 6.42
N PRO A 79 -1.02 -23.07 7.50
CA PRO A 79 -0.78 -22.30 8.73
C PRO A 79 0.60 -22.53 9.36
N LYS A 80 1.22 -23.69 9.15
CA LYS A 80 2.52 -24.04 9.74
C LYS A 80 3.74 -23.55 8.94
N ALA A 81 3.54 -22.92 7.77
CA ALA A 81 4.60 -22.38 6.90
C ALA A 81 5.47 -21.31 7.59
#